data_AF-A0A3N5TKF3-F1
#
_entry.id   AF-A0A3N5TKF3-F1
#
_cell.length_a   1.000
_cell.length_b   1.000
_cell.length_c   1.000
_cell.angle_alpha   90.00
_cell.angle_beta   90.00
_cell.angle_gamma   90.00
#
_symmetry.space_group_name_H-M   'P 1'
#
loop_
_entity.id
_entity.type
_entity.pdbx_description
1 polymer ?
#
loop_
_entity_poly.entity_id
_entity_poly.type
_entity_poly.pdbx_seq_one_letter_code
_entity_poly.pdbx_strand_id
1 'polypeptide(L)'
;MDIIEAVKKNDIKLVRSIIQEGSDLNIQDRNGVTALMRAVDNSNAQIVDTLVSANVDLNLTDKYGQTALMIAAGRGNPKIVNLLLRAKADISIRAKHGMTAHDFARENGHPNIAQILKQ
;
A
#
# COMPACT_ATOMS: atom_id res chain seq x y z
N MET A 1 -20.63 -5.75 -1.47
CA MET A 1 -19.70 -4.66 -1.82
C MET A 1 -18.59 -4.74 -0.82
N ASP A 2 -17.34 -4.89 -1.25
CA ASP A 2 -16.21 -5.04 -0.33
C ASP A 2 -15.33 -3.78 -0.31
N ILE A 3 -14.34 -3.78 0.58
CA ILE A 3 -13.43 -2.65 0.75
C ILE A 3 -12.58 -2.37 -0.51
N ILE A 4 -12.24 -3.40 -1.29
CA ILE A 4 -11.44 -3.24 -2.53
C ILE A 4 -12.27 -2.49 -3.57
N GLU A 5 -13.54 -2.89 -3.75
CA GLU A 5 -14.46 -2.23 -4.68
C GLU A 5 -14.78 -0.79 -4.25
N ALA A 6 -14.90 -0.52 -2.95
CA ALA A 6 -15.06 0.84 -2.44
C ALA A 6 -13.85 1.73 -2.76
N VAL A 7 -12.63 1.21 -2.60
CA VAL A 7 -11.40 1.94 -2.95
C VAL A 7 -11.26 2.14 -4.47
N LYS A 8 -11.62 1.14 -5.29
CA LYS A 8 -11.62 1.29 -6.76
C LYS A 8 -12.53 2.42 -7.23
N LYS A 9 -13.67 2.60 -6.57
CA LYS A 9 -14.60 3.71 -6.82
C LYS A 9 -14.10 5.06 -6.27
N ASN A 10 -12.99 5.07 -5.55
CA ASN A 10 -12.43 6.23 -4.89
C ASN A 10 -13.42 6.90 -3.91
N ASP A 11 -14.32 6.11 -3.31
CA ASP A 11 -15.38 6.61 -2.42
C ASP A 11 -14.96 6.53 -0.96
N ILE A 12 -14.42 7.64 -0.44
CA ILE A 12 -13.97 7.73 0.96
C ILE A 12 -15.11 7.52 1.96
N LYS A 13 -16.35 7.88 1.62
CA LYS A 13 -17.50 7.71 2.53
C LYS A 13 -17.82 6.23 2.66
N LEU A 14 -17.85 5.51 1.55
CA LEU A 14 -18.07 4.07 1.54
C LEU A 14 -16.95 3.31 2.22
N VAL A 15 -15.68 3.69 1.98
CA VAL A 15 -14.51 3.13 2.70
C VAL A 15 -14.69 3.25 4.21
N ARG A 16 -15.05 4.44 4.70
CA ARG A 16 -15.27 4.67 6.15
C ARG A 16 -16.44 3.86 6.71
N SER A 17 -17.55 3.74 5.97
CA SER A 17 -18.69 2.91 6.37
C SER A 17 -18.28 1.45 6.58
N ILE A 18 -17.58 0.87 5.59
CA ILE A 18 -17.15 -0.54 5.64
C ILE A 18 -16.19 -0.79 6.83
N ILE A 19 -15.31 0.16 7.11
CA ILE A 19 -14.42 0.08 8.30
C ILE A 19 -15.23 0.11 9.59
N GLN A 20 -16.23 0.99 9.70
CA GLN A 20 -17.10 1.10 10.88
C GLN A 20 -17.97 -0.16 11.08
N GLU A 21 -18.35 -0.83 10.01
CA GLU A 21 -19.10 -2.10 10.03
C GLU A 21 -18.23 -3.27 10.55
N GLY A 22 -16.92 -3.09 10.69
CA GLY A 22 -16.01 -4.12 11.20
C GLY A 22 -15.76 -5.28 10.23
N SER A 23 -15.95 -5.04 8.93
CA SER A 23 -15.62 -6.02 7.89
C SER A 23 -14.13 -6.36 7.87
N ASP A 24 -13.77 -7.55 7.39
CA ASP A 24 -12.38 -7.88 7.13
C ASP A 24 -11.79 -6.97 6.03
N LEU A 25 -10.78 -6.19 6.40
CA LEU A 25 -10.13 -5.22 5.52
C LEU A 25 -8.89 -5.79 4.81
N ASN A 26 -8.44 -6.98 5.23
CA ASN A 26 -7.24 -7.66 4.74
C ASN A 26 -7.52 -8.64 3.59
N ILE A 27 -8.71 -8.56 3.01
CA ILE A 27 -9.07 -9.34 1.82
C ILE A 27 -8.17 -9.01 0.63
N GLN A 28 -7.99 -9.98 -0.25
CA GLN A 28 -7.21 -9.87 -1.48
C GLN A 28 -8.08 -10.24 -2.69
N ASP A 29 -7.92 -9.51 -3.80
CA ASP A 29 -8.51 -9.92 -5.07
C ASP A 29 -7.78 -11.14 -5.67
N ARG A 30 -8.24 -11.64 -6.82
CA ARG A 30 -7.65 -12.80 -7.51
C ARG A 30 -6.15 -12.66 -7.87
N ASN A 31 -5.59 -11.45 -7.82
CA ASN A 31 -4.17 -11.18 -8.05
C ASN A 31 -3.41 -10.94 -6.74
N GLY A 32 -4.02 -11.18 -5.58
CA GLY A 32 -3.41 -10.87 -4.28
C GLY A 32 -3.47 -9.39 -3.91
N VAL A 33 -4.22 -8.55 -4.64
CA VAL A 33 -4.19 -7.10 -4.39
C VAL A 33 -5.16 -6.73 -3.27
N THR A 34 -4.67 -6.04 -2.24
CA THR A 34 -5.49 -5.54 -1.13
C THR A 34 -6.10 -4.16 -1.43
N ALA A 35 -7.03 -3.70 -0.58
CA ALA A 35 -7.56 -2.34 -0.66
C ALA A 35 -6.46 -1.28 -0.47
N LEU A 36 -5.51 -1.53 0.43
CA LEU A 36 -4.39 -0.62 0.67
C LEU A 36 -3.51 -0.47 -0.58
N MET A 37 -3.17 -1.58 -1.24
CA MET A 37 -2.38 -1.54 -2.48
C MET A 37 -3.10 -0.74 -3.58
N ARG A 38 -4.42 -0.93 -3.74
CA ARG A 38 -5.22 -0.13 -4.70
C ARG A 38 -5.21 1.36 -4.35
N ALA A 39 -5.35 1.71 -3.07
CA ALA A 39 -5.33 3.11 -2.64
C ALA A 39 -3.98 3.78 -2.90
N VAL A 40 -2.89 3.03 -2.68
CA VAL A 40 -1.52 3.46 -3.00
C VAL A 40 -1.34 3.65 -4.49
N ASP A 41 -1.78 2.70 -5.31
CA ASP A 41 -1.66 2.76 -6.77
C ASP A 41 -2.43 3.95 -7.36
N ASN A 42 -3.61 4.25 -6.79
CA ASN A 42 -4.40 5.43 -7.11
C ASN A 42 -3.80 6.74 -6.59
N SER A 43 -2.68 6.70 -5.84
CA SER A 43 -2.06 7.84 -5.16
C SER A 43 -3.00 8.62 -4.23
N ASN A 44 -4.06 7.98 -3.72
CA ASN A 44 -5.00 8.61 -2.81
C ASN A 44 -4.52 8.51 -1.36
N ALA A 45 -3.72 9.49 -0.94
CA ALA A 45 -3.19 9.55 0.42
C ALA A 45 -4.28 9.60 1.51
N GLN A 46 -5.49 10.11 1.23
CA GLN A 46 -6.58 10.17 2.21
C GLN A 46 -7.16 8.77 2.50
N ILE A 47 -7.36 7.97 1.45
CA ILE A 47 -7.80 6.58 1.61
C ILE A 47 -6.69 5.73 2.23
N VAL A 48 -5.42 5.93 1.81
CA VAL A 48 -4.28 5.24 2.44
C VAL A 48 -4.24 5.51 3.94
N ASP A 49 -4.30 6.78 4.35
CA ASP A 49 -4.27 7.17 5.76
C ASP A 49 -5.44 6.57 6.56
N THR A 50 -6.63 6.52 5.95
CA THR A 50 -7.83 5.92 6.54
C THR A 50 -7.67 4.41 6.75
N LEU A 51 -7.16 3.69 5.75
CA LEU A 51 -6.93 2.23 5.83
C LEU A 51 -5.82 1.89 6.83
N VAL A 52 -4.71 2.65 6.80
CA VAL A 52 -3.60 2.49 7.76
C VAL A 52 -4.09 2.71 9.20
N SER A 53 -4.92 3.73 9.43
CA SER A 53 -5.51 4.00 10.75
C SER A 53 -6.48 2.90 11.21
N ALA A 54 -7.02 2.10 10.29
CA ALA A 54 -7.81 0.92 10.58
C ALA A 54 -6.97 -0.34 10.87
N ASN A 55 -5.65 -0.19 11.00
CA ASN A 55 -4.71 -1.23 11.41
C ASN A 55 -4.73 -2.49 10.52
N VAL A 56 -4.90 -2.27 9.20
CA VAL A 56 -4.76 -3.31 8.18
C VAL A 56 -3.34 -3.87 8.13
N ASP A 57 -3.20 -5.10 7.64
CA ASP A 57 -1.90 -5.71 7.39
C ASP A 57 -1.22 -5.03 6.19
N LEU A 58 -0.13 -4.31 6.46
CA LEU A 58 0.64 -3.55 5.48
C LEU A 58 1.56 -4.44 4.62
N ASN A 59 1.78 -5.68 5.08
CA ASN A 59 2.83 -6.58 4.61
C ASN A 59 2.29 -7.70 3.72
N LEU A 60 0.97 -7.78 3.52
CA LEU A 60 0.39 -8.63 2.50
C LEU A 60 1.02 -8.34 1.14
N THR A 61 1.18 -9.39 0.34
CA THR A 61 1.83 -9.32 -0.97
C THR A 61 0.88 -9.72 -2.08
N ASP A 62 0.97 -9.05 -3.21
CA ASP A 62 0.28 -9.48 -4.43
C ASP A 62 0.94 -10.70 -5.09
N LYS A 63 0.44 -11.15 -6.24
CA LYS A 63 0.98 -12.29 -7.00
C LYS A 63 2.41 -12.11 -7.52
N TYR A 64 2.96 -10.89 -7.45
CA TYR A 64 4.35 -10.57 -7.78
C TYR A 64 5.22 -10.44 -6.53
N GLY A 65 4.66 -10.66 -5.34
CA GLY A 65 5.34 -10.47 -4.08
C GLY A 65 5.44 -8.99 -3.66
N GLN A 66 4.69 -8.09 -4.31
CA GLN A 66 4.77 -6.66 -4.02
C GLN A 66 3.88 -6.29 -2.83
N THR A 67 4.44 -5.56 -1.86
CA THR A 67 3.69 -4.92 -0.77
C THR A 67 3.20 -3.54 -1.17
N ALA A 68 2.30 -2.95 -0.37
CA ALA A 68 1.87 -1.56 -0.55
C ALA A 68 3.07 -0.58 -0.54
N LEU A 69 4.09 -0.84 0.28
CA LEU A 69 5.28 0.00 0.35
C LEU A 69 6.12 -0.07 -0.94
N MET A 70 6.25 -1.25 -1.54
CA MET A 70 6.95 -1.40 -2.83
C MET A 70 6.25 -0.67 -3.96
N ILE A 71 4.91 -0.75 -4.01
CA ILE A 71 4.12 -0.01 -4.99
C ILE A 71 4.31 1.49 -4.78
N ALA A 72 4.21 1.99 -3.54
CA ALA A 72 4.41 3.41 -3.23
C ALA A 72 5.82 3.90 -3.63
N ALA A 73 6.83 3.06 -3.40
CA ALA A 73 8.21 3.35 -3.72
C ALA A 73 8.45 3.45 -5.24
N GLY A 74 7.92 2.49 -6.01
CA GLY A 74 7.99 2.50 -7.48
C GLY A 74 7.15 3.59 -8.14
N ARG A 75 6.11 4.09 -7.46
CA ARG A 75 5.27 5.21 -7.94
C ARG A 75 5.85 6.60 -7.63
N GLY A 76 6.90 6.69 -6.81
CA GLY A 76 7.55 7.97 -6.56
C GLY A 76 6.79 8.88 -5.59
N ASN A 77 5.93 8.35 -4.72
CA ASN A 77 5.11 9.16 -3.80
C ASN A 77 5.69 9.19 -2.36
N PRO A 78 6.52 10.18 -2.00
CA PRO A 78 7.16 10.22 -0.68
C PRO A 78 6.16 10.41 0.46
N LYS A 79 5.00 11.05 0.21
CA LYS A 79 3.97 11.21 1.24
C LYS A 79 3.40 9.86 1.65
N ILE A 80 3.04 9.02 0.68
CA ILE A 80 2.49 7.68 0.95
C ILE A 80 3.56 6.76 1.54
N VAL A 81 4.81 6.81 1.03
CA VAL A 81 5.92 6.06 1.63
C VAL A 81 6.07 6.39 3.12
N ASN A 82 6.09 7.67 3.47
CA ASN A 82 6.21 8.09 4.87
C ASN A 82 5.00 7.67 5.72
N LEU A 83 3.77 7.66 5.19
CA LEU A 83 2.60 7.15 5.90
C LEU A 83 2.77 5.66 6.24
N LEU A 84 3.17 4.85 5.27
CA LEU A 84 3.37 3.40 5.46
C LEU A 84 4.52 3.11 6.43
N LEU A 85 5.63 3.85 6.36
CA LEU A 85 6.76 3.70 7.28
C LEU A 85 6.42 4.09 8.72
N ARG A 86 5.66 5.19 8.91
CA ARG A 86 5.16 5.58 10.25
C ARG A 86 4.26 4.51 10.84
N ALA A 87 3.53 3.80 9.99
CA ALA A 87 2.71 2.66 10.37
C ALA A 87 3.49 1.32 10.47
N LYS A 88 4.82 1.38 10.40
CA LYS A 88 5.73 0.23 10.55
C LYS A 88 5.58 -0.83 9.46
N ALA A 89 5.30 -0.44 8.22
CA ALA A 89 5.40 -1.34 7.07
C ALA A 89 6.83 -1.94 7.00
N ASP A 90 6.91 -3.24 6.76
CA ASP A 90 8.18 -3.96 6.73
C ASP A 90 8.94 -3.68 5.42
N ILE A 91 10.10 -3.03 5.56
CA ILE A 91 10.98 -2.67 4.44
C ILE A 91 11.82 -3.85 3.92
N SER A 92 11.91 -4.93 4.69
CA SER A 92 12.78 -6.09 4.43
C SER A 92 12.14 -7.14 3.51
N ILE A 93 10.83 -7.05 3.29
CA ILE A 93 10.09 -7.96 2.41
C ILE A 93 10.67 -7.89 0.99
N ARG A 94 10.70 -9.05 0.32
CA ARG A 94 11.25 -9.21 -1.02
C ARG A 94 10.16 -9.70 -1.97
N ALA A 95 9.96 -8.95 -3.06
CA ALA A 95 9.16 -9.37 -4.19
C ALA A 95 9.90 -10.41 -5.05
N LYS A 96 9.31 -10.77 -6.19
CA LYS A 96 9.98 -11.57 -7.22
C LYS A 96 11.36 -10.98 -7.55
N HIS A 97 12.30 -11.88 -7.86
CA HIS A 97 13.71 -11.56 -8.09
C HIS A 97 14.44 -10.96 -6.88
N GLY A 98 13.85 -11.03 -5.68
CA GLY A 98 14.48 -10.57 -4.45
C GLY A 98 14.41 -9.05 -4.23
N MET A 99 13.63 -8.34 -5.04
CA MET A 99 13.54 -6.87 -5.02
C MET A 99 12.84 -6.35 -3.77
N THR A 100 13.44 -5.32 -3.15
CA THR A 100 12.89 -4.61 -1.99
C THR A 100 12.20 -3.30 -2.43
N ALA A 101 11.49 -2.63 -1.52
CA ALA A 101 10.94 -1.30 -1.80
C ALA A 101 12.02 -0.28 -2.21
N HIS A 102 13.21 -0.36 -1.61
CA HIS A 102 14.37 0.44 -2.01
C HIS A 102 14.75 0.20 -3.48
N ASP A 103 14.76 -1.06 -3.93
CA ASP A 103 15.10 -1.40 -5.32
C ASP A 103 14.05 -0.86 -6.31
N PHE A 104 12.76 -0.99 -5.99
CA PHE A 104 11.69 -0.40 -6.79
C PHE A 104 11.84 1.13 -6.93
N ALA A 105 12.16 1.84 -5.85
CA ALA A 105 12.40 3.28 -5.91
C ALA A 105 13.59 3.62 -6.83
N ARG A 106 14.70 2.88 -6.74
CA ARG A 106 15.89 3.11 -7.56
C ARG A 106 15.63 2.83 -9.04
N GLU A 107 15.03 1.70 -9.37
CA GLU A 107 14.77 1.29 -10.75
C GLU A 107 13.77 2.20 -11.47
N ASN A 108 12.84 2.80 -10.73
CA ASN A 108 11.87 3.75 -11.28
C ASN A 108 12.35 5.23 -11.21
N GLY A 109 13.61 5.48 -10.83
CA GLY A 109 14.19 6.83 -10.88
C GLY A 109 13.75 7.75 -9.74
N HIS A 110 13.50 7.19 -8.54
CA HIS A 110 13.08 7.92 -7.34
C HIS A 110 14.16 7.91 -6.24
N PRO A 111 15.32 8.54 -6.46
CA PRO A 111 16.47 8.46 -5.55
C PRO A 111 16.17 9.03 -4.15
N ASN A 112 15.33 10.05 -4.04
CA ASN A 112 14.91 10.61 -2.75
C ASN A 112 14.16 9.58 -1.90
N ILE A 113 13.35 8.73 -2.53
CA ILE A 113 12.62 7.66 -1.83
C ILE A 113 13.53 6.49 -1.52
N ALA A 114 14.42 6.11 -2.45
CA ALA A 114 15.44 5.11 -2.17
C ALA A 114 16.27 5.51 -0.93
N GLN A 115 16.63 6.79 -0.80
CA GLN A 115 17.33 7.29 0.38
C GLN A 115 16.50 7.17 1.67
N ILE A 116 15.19 7.41 1.62
CA ILE A 116 14.27 7.18 2.76
C ILE A 116 14.26 5.70 3.16
N LEU A 117 14.30 4.80 2.18
CA LEU A 117 14.17 3.35 2.37
C LEU A 117 15.51 2.63 2.64
N LYS A 118 16.62 3.37 2.76
CA LYS A 118 17.95 2.82 3.04
C LYS A 118 18.20 2.54 4.53
N GLN A 119 17.32 3.03 5.41
CA GLN A 119 17.42 2.96 6.86
C GLN A 119 17.33 1.55 7.42
#